data_AF-A0A967RN45-F1
#
_entry.id   AF-A0A967RN45-F1
#
_cell.length_a   1.000
_cell.length_b   1.000
_cell.length_c   1.000
_cell.angle_alpha   90.00
_cell.angle_beta   90.00
_cell.angle_gamma   90.00
#
_symmetry.space_group_name_H-M   'P 1'
#
loop_
_entity.id
_entity.type
_entity.pdbx_description
1 polymer ?
#
loop_
_entity_poly.entity_id
_entity_poly.type
_entity_poly.pdbx_seq_one_letter_code
_entity_poly.pdbx_strand_id
1 'polypeptide(L)'
;MVVCIDAASCGNLAVSQKAYDRTVAGIVSGAGGVKPGMLMGQKGTMADGEHPVALTGRAYCWADASNGPITPGDLLTTSDVAGHAMKVTDYERAQGAILGKAMSSLEEGRGLVLVLVSLQ
;
A
#
# COMPACT_ATOMS: atom_id res chain seq x y z
N MET A 1 0.71 -5.11 4.21
CA MET A 1 2.02 -4.94 3.53
C MET A 1 1.76 -4.27 2.18
N VAL A 2 2.56 -3.30 1.79
CA VAL A 2 2.47 -2.64 0.47
C VAL A 2 3.21 -3.47 -0.58
N VAL A 3 2.60 -3.58 -1.76
CA VAL A 3 3.17 -4.30 -2.90
C VAL A 3 3.19 -3.41 -4.14
N CYS A 4 4.13 -3.72 -5.03
CA CYS A 4 4.39 -3.03 -6.29
C CYS A 4 4.31 -4.03 -7.44
N ILE A 5 4.03 -3.54 -8.65
CA ILE A 5 4.10 -4.32 -9.89
C ILE A 5 5.54 -4.76 -10.09
N ASP A 6 5.76 -6.06 -10.31
CA ASP A 6 7.07 -6.59 -10.69
C ASP A 6 7.31 -6.34 -12.18
N ALA A 7 8.20 -5.40 -12.51
CA ALA A 7 8.57 -5.10 -13.89
C ALA A 7 9.36 -6.24 -14.57
N ALA A 8 9.96 -7.16 -13.80
CA ALA A 8 10.69 -8.30 -14.33
C ALA A 8 9.78 -9.49 -14.66
N SER A 9 8.58 -9.56 -14.08
CA SER A 9 7.66 -10.70 -14.20
C SER A 9 6.22 -10.22 -14.42
N CYS A 10 5.74 -10.27 -15.67
CA CYS A 10 4.40 -9.81 -16.02
C CYS A 10 3.30 -10.50 -15.21
N GLY A 11 2.38 -9.71 -14.63
CA GLY A 11 1.28 -10.21 -13.79
C GLY A 11 1.65 -10.42 -12.33
N ASN A 12 2.94 -10.48 -11.99
CA ASN A 12 3.37 -10.65 -10.62
C ASN A 12 3.49 -9.32 -9.87
N LEU A 13 3.45 -9.43 -8.55
CA LEU A 13 3.71 -8.34 -7.63
C LEU A 13 4.94 -8.67 -6.78
N ALA A 14 5.66 -7.64 -6.38
CA ALA A 14 6.77 -7.71 -5.45
C ALA A 14 6.47 -6.86 -4.21
N VAL A 15 7.14 -7.18 -3.10
CA VAL A 15 7.12 -6.31 -1.92
C VAL A 15 7.73 -4.96 -2.30
N SER A 16 7.09 -3.86 -1.89
CA SER A 16 7.65 -2.51 -2.15
C SER A 16 8.99 -2.36 -1.43
N GLN A 17 9.98 -1.72 -2.06
CA GLN A 17 11.35 -1.63 -1.50
C GLN A 17 11.94 -0.21 -1.53
N LYS A 18 11.26 0.75 -2.13
CA LYS A 18 11.74 2.13 -2.26
C LYS A 18 10.63 3.14 -2.05
N ALA A 19 10.98 4.31 -1.54
CA ALA A 19 10.08 5.43 -1.40
C ALA A 19 9.60 5.97 -2.76
N TYR A 20 8.32 6.38 -2.82
CA TYR A 20 7.71 6.96 -4.03
C TYR A 20 7.77 6.07 -5.27
N ASP A 21 7.50 4.77 -5.09
CA ASP A 21 7.49 3.83 -6.21
C ASP A 21 6.21 3.96 -7.03
N ARG A 22 6.35 4.38 -8.29
CA ARG A 22 5.22 4.53 -9.21
C ARG A 22 4.59 3.21 -9.65
N THR A 23 5.22 2.10 -9.32
CA THR A 23 4.68 0.77 -9.58
C THR A 23 3.80 0.27 -8.43
N VAL A 24 3.52 1.08 -7.40
CA VAL A 24 2.67 0.69 -6.27
C VAL A 24 1.33 0.13 -6.77
N ALA A 25 1.00 -1.07 -6.31
CA ALA A 25 -0.16 -1.83 -6.77
C ALA A 25 -1.26 -1.93 -5.72
N GLY A 26 -0.93 -1.78 -4.43
CA GLY A 26 -1.92 -1.83 -3.36
C GLY A 26 -1.37 -2.42 -2.06
N ILE A 27 -2.29 -2.89 -1.21
CA ILE A 27 -1.99 -3.43 0.11
C ILE A 27 -2.48 -4.88 0.21
N VAL A 28 -1.62 -5.79 0.63
CA VAL A 28 -2.04 -7.16 0.98
C VAL A 28 -3.11 -7.10 2.08
N SER A 29 -4.30 -7.64 1.79
CA SER A 29 -5.47 -7.60 2.65
C SER A 29 -5.41 -8.61 3.80
N GLY A 30 -6.19 -8.39 4.88
CA GLY A 30 -6.32 -9.33 6.00
C GLY A 30 -5.75 -8.84 7.32
N ALA A 31 -4.93 -7.78 7.32
CA ALA A 31 -4.42 -7.17 8.55
C ALA A 31 -5.54 -6.52 9.38
N GLY A 32 -5.33 -6.43 10.70
CA GLY A 32 -6.27 -5.80 11.64
C GLY A 32 -7.66 -6.45 11.70
N GLY A 33 -7.78 -7.73 11.29
CA GLY A 33 -9.04 -8.47 11.27
C GLY A 33 -10.00 -8.07 10.15
N VAL A 34 -9.58 -7.20 9.22
CA VAL A 34 -10.42 -6.74 8.10
C VAL A 34 -10.30 -7.74 6.95
N LYS A 35 -11.40 -8.44 6.65
CA LYS A 35 -11.48 -9.39 5.54
C LYS A 35 -11.79 -8.66 4.22
N PRO A 36 -11.26 -9.12 3.07
CA PRO A 36 -11.70 -8.65 1.76
C PRO A 36 -13.21 -8.80 1.58
N GLY A 37 -13.87 -7.79 1.02
CA GLY A 37 -15.30 -7.85 0.69
C GLY A 37 -15.59 -8.55 -0.64
N MET A 38 -14.74 -8.30 -1.64
CA MET A 38 -14.83 -8.91 -2.97
C MET A 38 -13.42 -9.19 -3.49
N LEU A 39 -13.20 -10.38 -4.06
CA LEU A 39 -11.96 -10.76 -4.71
C LEU A 39 -12.21 -10.85 -6.21
N MET A 40 -11.43 -10.08 -6.97
CA MET A 40 -11.46 -10.09 -8.44
C MET A 40 -10.24 -10.87 -8.91
N GLY A 41 -10.47 -12.03 -9.51
CA GLY A 41 -9.41 -12.89 -10.04
C GLY A 41 -9.99 -14.13 -10.70
N GLN A 42 -9.21 -14.78 -11.56
CA GLN A 42 -9.61 -16.01 -12.24
C GLN A 42 -8.52 -17.06 -12.09
N LYS A 43 -8.86 -18.16 -11.40
CA LYS A 43 -7.93 -19.27 -11.17
C LYS A 43 -7.39 -19.84 -12.48
N GLY A 44 -6.10 -20.17 -12.50
CA GLY A 44 -5.43 -20.76 -13.67
C GLY A 44 -5.18 -19.79 -14.82
N THR A 45 -5.27 -18.48 -14.58
CA THR A 45 -4.89 -17.44 -15.55
C THR A 45 -3.71 -16.62 -15.05
N MET A 46 -3.16 -15.74 -15.88
CA MET A 46 -2.15 -14.77 -15.44
C MET A 46 -2.67 -13.77 -14.38
N ALA A 47 -3.99 -13.66 -14.22
CA ALA A 47 -4.63 -12.85 -13.18
C ALA A 47 -4.96 -13.67 -11.91
N ASP A 48 -4.38 -14.86 -11.77
CA ASP A 48 -4.42 -15.65 -10.53
C ASP A 48 -3.29 -15.20 -9.59
N GLY A 49 -3.56 -15.18 -8.29
CA GLY A 49 -2.61 -14.71 -7.29
C GLY A 49 -2.87 -15.32 -5.93
N GLU A 50 -1.81 -15.62 -5.19
CA GLU A 50 -1.90 -16.30 -3.90
C GLU A 50 -2.46 -15.41 -2.78
N HIS A 51 -2.27 -14.10 -2.89
CA HIS A 51 -2.61 -13.14 -1.85
C HIS A 51 -3.58 -12.07 -2.35
N PRO A 52 -4.67 -11.78 -1.60
CA PRO A 52 -5.58 -10.72 -1.95
C PRO A 52 -4.94 -9.35 -1.74
N VAL A 53 -5.04 -8.48 -2.75
CA VAL A 53 -4.52 -7.10 -2.70
C VAL A 53 -5.68 -6.12 -2.78
N ALA A 54 -5.75 -5.21 -1.82
CA ALA A 54 -6.70 -4.11 -1.81
C ALA A 54 -6.26 -3.06 -2.84
N LEU A 55 -7.09 -2.90 -3.88
CA LEU A 55 -6.96 -1.87 -4.92
C LEU A 55 -7.82 -0.64 -4.60
N THR A 56 -8.85 -0.83 -3.79
CA THR A 56 -9.81 0.19 -3.34
C THR A 56 -10.42 -0.23 -2.01
N GLY A 57 -10.95 0.74 -1.26
CA GLY A 57 -11.65 0.50 0.01
C GLY A 57 -10.76 0.66 1.23
N ARG A 58 -11.10 0.01 2.34
CA ARG A 58 -10.42 0.17 3.63
C ARG A 58 -9.53 -1.03 3.92
N ALA A 59 -8.24 -0.79 4.08
CA ALA A 59 -7.26 -1.84 4.40
C ALA A 59 -6.24 -1.34 5.42
N TYR A 60 -5.79 -2.23 6.30
CA TYR A 60 -4.67 -1.94 7.18
C TYR A 60 -3.34 -2.11 6.43
N CYS A 61 -2.52 -1.08 6.50
CA CYS A 61 -1.21 -1.00 5.90
C CYS A 61 -0.13 -1.03 6.98
N TRP A 62 0.98 -1.72 6.72
CA TRP A 62 2.19 -1.47 7.51
C TRP A 62 2.73 -0.10 7.12
N ALA A 63 3.03 0.75 8.09
CA ALA A 63 3.50 2.10 7.86
C ALA A 63 4.73 2.40 8.72
N ASP A 64 5.59 3.27 8.20
CA ASP A 64 6.80 3.79 8.83
C ASP A 64 6.65 5.31 9.00
N ALA A 65 6.66 5.77 10.25
CA ALA A 65 6.55 7.18 10.63
C ALA A 65 7.93 7.84 10.80
N SER A 66 9.00 7.22 10.31
CA SER A 66 10.36 7.79 10.33
C SER A 66 10.46 9.12 9.57
N ASN A 67 9.58 9.35 8.58
CA ASN A 67 9.47 10.60 7.81
C ASN A 67 8.46 11.59 8.40
N GLY A 68 7.99 11.34 9.62
CA GLY A 68 7.04 12.18 10.35
C GLY A 68 5.76 11.42 10.72
N PRO A 69 5.02 11.94 11.72
CA PRO A 69 3.77 11.34 12.18
C PRO A 69 2.75 11.26 11.04
N ILE A 70 2.06 10.14 10.97
CA ILE A 70 0.93 9.92 10.08
C ILE A 70 -0.34 10.30 10.83
N THR A 71 -1.17 11.14 10.21
CA THR A 71 -2.45 11.60 10.75
C THR A 71 -3.57 11.37 9.74
N PRO A 72 -4.83 11.20 10.18
CA PRO A 72 -5.96 11.01 9.28
C PRO A 72 -6.04 12.11 8.21
N GLY A 73 -6.19 11.70 6.95
CA GLY A 73 -6.21 12.59 5.79
C GLY A 73 -4.87 12.72 5.06
N ASP A 74 -3.75 12.35 5.70
CA ASP A 74 -2.43 12.34 5.05
C ASP A 74 -2.42 11.41 3.85
N LEU A 75 -1.84 11.87 2.74
CA LEU A 75 -1.53 11.00 1.61
C LEU A 75 -0.40 10.06 2.00
N LEU A 76 -0.54 8.80 1.59
CA LEU A 76 0.46 7.76 1.82
C LEU A 76 1.06 7.29 0.51
N THR A 77 2.35 6.99 0.53
CA THR A 77 3.13 6.41 -0.57
C THR A 77 3.99 5.25 -0.04
N THR A 78 4.70 4.51 -0.90
CA THR A 78 5.67 3.51 -0.46
C THR A 78 6.82 4.15 0.34
N SER A 79 7.42 3.40 1.25
CA SER A 79 8.62 3.82 2.01
C SER A 79 9.87 3.05 1.56
N ASP A 80 11.03 3.48 2.05
CA ASP A 80 12.29 2.73 1.92
C ASP A 80 12.34 1.50 2.84
N VAL A 81 11.38 1.34 3.75
CA VAL A 81 11.19 0.12 4.54
C VAL A 81 10.35 -0.85 3.74
N ALA A 82 10.89 -2.06 3.52
CA ALA A 82 10.24 -3.07 2.70
C ALA A 82 8.79 -3.32 3.15
N GLY A 83 7.85 -3.24 2.21
CA GLY A 83 6.43 -3.51 2.43
C GLY A 83 5.69 -2.50 3.32
N HIS A 84 6.28 -1.35 3.63
CA HIS A 84 5.68 -0.29 4.42
C HIS A 84 5.32 0.93 3.57
N ALA A 85 4.24 1.60 3.93
CA ALA A 85 3.91 2.93 3.48
C ALA A 85 4.56 4.00 4.38
N MET A 86 4.61 5.24 3.90
CA MET A 86 4.97 6.42 4.68
C MET A 86 4.10 7.60 4.27
N LYS A 87 4.11 8.66 5.08
CA LYS A 87 3.50 9.95 4.74
C LYS A 87 4.17 10.56 3.51
N VAL A 88 3.37 11.10 2.61
CA VAL A 88 3.85 11.96 1.52
C VAL A 88 4.35 13.28 2.09
N THR A 89 5.63 13.57 1.88
CA THR A 89 6.27 14.86 2.21
C THR A 89 6.69 15.63 0.96
N ASP A 90 7.04 14.92 -0.11
CA ASP A 90 7.29 15.44 -1.46
C ASP A 90 6.09 15.12 -2.38
N TYR A 91 5.32 16.15 -2.76
CA TYR A 91 4.13 16.01 -3.60
C TYR A 91 4.44 15.88 -5.09
N GLU A 92 5.60 16.35 -5.56
CA GLU A 92 6.00 16.21 -6.96
C GLU A 92 6.36 14.76 -7.27
N ARG A 93 7.08 14.11 -6.35
CA ARG A 93 7.40 12.68 -6.44
C ARG A 93 6.19 11.78 -6.22
N ALA A 94 5.17 12.26 -5.50
CA ALA A 94 3.97 11.49 -5.18
C ALA A 94 3.12 11.15 -6.40
N GLN A 95 3.22 11.91 -7.49
CA GLN A 95 2.41 11.67 -8.68
C GLN A 95 2.67 10.26 -9.26
N GLY A 96 1.61 9.44 -9.31
CA GLY A 96 1.66 8.04 -9.74
C GLY A 96 2.15 7.06 -8.67
N ALA A 97 2.41 7.52 -7.45
CA ALA A 97 2.91 6.71 -6.33
C ALA A 97 2.02 6.83 -5.08
N ILE A 98 0.80 7.36 -5.21
CA ILE A 98 -0.13 7.50 -4.09
C ILE A 98 -0.84 6.17 -3.86
N LEU A 99 -0.74 5.66 -2.64
CA LEU A 99 -1.43 4.46 -2.18
C LEU A 99 -2.88 4.75 -1.73
N GLY A 100 -3.09 5.94 -1.18
CA GLY A 100 -4.36 6.37 -0.60
C GLY A 100 -4.19 7.37 0.52
N LYS A 101 -5.19 7.47 1.40
CA LYS A 101 -5.21 8.36 2.56
C LYS A 101 -5.26 7.61 3.88
N ALA A 102 -4.50 8.07 4.87
CA ALA A 102 -4.60 7.58 6.22
C ALA A 102 -6.00 7.84 6.82
N MET A 103 -6.53 6.86 7.54
CA MET A 103 -7.77 6.93 8.32
C MET A 103 -7.50 6.78 9.82
N SER A 104 -6.29 6.38 10.21
CA SER A 104 -5.83 6.33 11.60
C SER A 104 -4.44 6.96 11.72
N SER A 105 -4.04 7.29 12.94
CA SER A 105 -2.72 7.90 13.20
C SER A 105 -1.63 6.85 13.44
N LEU A 106 -0.38 7.28 13.26
CA LEU A 106 0.84 6.63 13.76
C LEU A 106 1.84 7.74 14.10
N GLU A 107 2.05 8.01 15.39
CA GLU A 107 2.89 9.12 15.85
C GLU A 107 4.38 8.89 15.56
N GLU A 108 4.87 7.67 15.81
CA GLU A 108 6.28 7.31 15.66
C GLU A 108 6.47 5.82 15.36
N GLY A 109 7.67 5.47 14.91
CA GLY A 109 8.07 4.09 14.67
C GLY A 109 7.30 3.43 13.52
N ARG A 110 6.99 2.14 13.68
CA ARG A 110 6.34 1.32 12.66
C ARG A 110 5.11 0.65 13.24
N GLY A 111 4.03 0.63 12.47
CA GLY A 111 2.75 0.12 12.95
C GLY A 111 1.73 -0.08 11.85
N LEU A 112 0.55 -0.56 12.23
CA LEU A 112 -0.58 -0.65 11.32
C LEU A 112 -1.32 0.68 11.27
N VAL A 113 -1.56 1.17 10.05
CA VAL A 113 -2.40 2.33 9.77
C VAL A 113 -3.59 1.88 8.93
N LEU A 114 -4.80 2.25 9.31
CA LEU A 114 -5.98 2.06 8.48
C LEU A 114 -5.90 3.05 7.31
N VAL A 115 -6.05 2.56 6.08
CA VAL A 115 -5.92 3.36 4.85
C VAL A 115 -7.19 3.25 4.03
N LEU A 116 -7.68 4.39 3.53
CA LEU A 116 -8.61 4.45 2.41
C LEU A 116 -7.79 4.35 1.12
N VAL A 117 -7.76 3.16 0.55
CA VAL A 117 -7.01 2.84 -0.67
C VAL A 117 -7.67 3.51 -1.86
N SER A 118 -6.87 4.30 -2.58
CA SER A 118 -7.23 4.96 -3.83
C SER A 118 -5.94 5.23 -4.59
N LEU A 119 -5.55 4.31 -5.47
CA LEU A 119 -4.32 4.41 -6.25
C LEU A 119 -4.40 5.59 -7.23
N GLN A 120 -3.40 6.49 -7.23
CA GLN A 120 -3.32 7.69 -8.08
C GLN A 120 -1.89 8.00 -8.51
#